data_AF-A0A126RUI3-F1
#
_entry.id   AF-A0A126RUI3-F1
#
_cell.length_a   1.000
_cell.length_b   1.000
_cell.length_c   1.000
_cell.angle_alpha   90.00
_cell.angle_beta   90.00
_cell.angle_gamma   90.00
#
_symmetry.space_group_name_H-M   'P 1'
#
loop_
_entity.id
_entity.type
_entity.pdbx_description
1 polymer ?
#
loop_
_entity_poly.entity_id
_entity_poly.type
_entity_poly.pdbx_seq_one_letter_code
_entity_poly.pdbx_strand_id
1 'polypeptide(L)' 'MDDMSEQFLRLRAVIQKTGKPKASIYRDIHLGTFPAPEKIGARAVAWRLSRIMRWMRSPANYQDD' A
#
# COMPACT_ATOMS: atom_id res chain seq x y z
N MET A 1 2.56 16.97 14.55
CA MET A 1 3.64 17.03 13.53
C MET A 1 3.87 15.60 13.10
N ASP A 2 3.06 15.13 12.15
CA ASP A 2 3.21 13.79 11.58
C ASP A 2 4.38 13.85 10.61
N ASP A 3 5.52 13.39 11.11
CA ASP A 3 6.79 13.32 10.40
C ASP A 3 6.60 12.71 9.01
N MET A 4 6.80 13.55 7.99
CA MET A 4 6.66 13.26 6.57
C MET A 4 7.86 12.44 6.06
N SER A 5 8.18 11.33 6.71
CA SER A 5 9.13 10.37 6.14
C SER A 5 8.38 9.49 5.13
N GLU A 6 8.41 9.92 3.87
CA GLU A 6 7.97 9.08 2.75
C GLU A 6 8.84 7.83 2.67
N GLN A 7 8.32 6.74 3.21
CA GLN A 7 9.01 5.46 3.24
C GLN A 7 8.37 4.48 2.26
N PHE A 8 9.21 3.67 1.62
CA PHE A 8 8.79 2.57 0.78
C PHE A 8 8.63 1.29 1.60
N LEU A 9 7.39 0.87 1.78
CA LEU A 9 7.03 -0.38 2.45
C LEU A 9 7.14 -1.56 1.50
N ARG A 10 7.84 -2.62 1.91
CA ARG A 10 7.80 -3.91 1.21
C ARG A 10 6.49 -4.64 1.54
N LEU A 11 6.16 -5.66 0.74
CA LEU A 11 4.96 -6.49 0.94
C LEU A 11 4.83 -7.01 2.38
N ARG A 12 5.93 -7.47 3.01
CA ARG A 12 5.91 -7.93 4.41
C ARG A 12 5.52 -6.83 5.40
N ALA A 13 5.95 -5.60 5.16
CA ALA A 13 5.60 -4.46 6.01
C ALA A 13 4.14 -4.03 5.77
N VAL A 14 3.68 -4.07 4.52
CA VAL A 14 2.27 -3.82 4.17
C VAL A 14 1.34 -4.83 4.84
N ILE A 15 1.69 -6.13 4.81
CA ILE A 15 0.91 -7.18 5.49
C ILE A 15 0.84 -6.91 6.99
N GLN A 16 1.97 -6.61 7.64
CA GLN A 16 2.00 -6.31 9.07
C GLN A 16 1.23 -5.04 9.42
N LYS A 17 1.26 -4.02 8.56
CA LYS A 17 0.54 -2.77 8.80
C LYS A 17 -0.96 -2.92 8.59
N THR A 18 -1.37 -3.51 7.47
CA THR A 18 -2.78 -3.60 7.07
C THR A 18 -3.50 -4.80 7.67
N GLY A 19 -2.78 -5.78 8.21
CA GLY A 19 -3.33 -7.06 8.66
C GLY A 19 -3.86 -7.95 7.52
N LYS A 20 -3.80 -7.48 6.26
CA LYS A 20 -4.31 -8.22 5.10
C LYS A 20 -3.29 -9.25 4.62
N PRO A 21 -3.73 -10.48 4.32
CA PRO A 21 -2.86 -11.47 3.70
C PRO A 21 -2.48 -11.05 2.29
N LYS A 22 -1.31 -11.50 1.84
CA LYS A 22 -0.77 -11.26 0.48
C LYS A 22 -1.83 -11.40 -0.62
N ALA A 23 -2.61 -12.48 -0.58
CA ALA A 23 -3.63 -12.77 -1.58
C ALA A 23 -4.74 -11.71 -1.62
N SER A 24 -5.21 -11.23 -0.45
CA SER A 24 -6.20 -10.16 -0.40
C SER A 24 -5.63 -8.86 -0.93
N ILE A 25 -4.37 -8.53 -0.62
CA ILE A 25 -3.71 -7.34 -1.15
C ILE A 25 -3.70 -7.35 -2.68
N TYR A 26 -3.25 -8.45 -3.29
CA TYR A 26 -3.25 -8.55 -4.76
C TYR A 26 -4.65 -8.56 -5.36
N ARG A 27 -5.63 -9.16 -4.69
CA ARG A 27 -7.04 -9.11 -5.12
C ARG A 27 -7.57 -7.68 -5.08
N ASP A 28 -7.34 -6.97 -3.99
CA ASP A 28 -7.82 -5.60 -3.80
C ASP A 28 -7.11 -4.62 -4.75
N ILE A 29 -5.83 -4.85 -5.07
CA ILE A 29 -5.12 -4.12 -6.13
C ILE A 29 -5.80 -4.36 -7.49
N HIS A 30 -6.16 -5.61 -7.80
CA HIS A 30 -6.85 -5.93 -9.06
C HIS A 30 -8.27 -5.31 -9.11
N LEU A 31 -8.92 -5.17 -7.95
CA LEU A 31 -10.21 -4.50 -7.81
C LEU A 31 -10.11 -2.97 -7.75
N GLY A 32 -8.90 -2.40 -7.73
CA GLY A 32 -8.68 -0.96 -7.59
C GLY A 32 -8.98 -0.39 -6.20
N THR A 33 -9.21 -1.23 -5.20
CA THR A 33 -9.57 -0.83 -3.82
C THR A 33 -8.37 -0.79 -2.87
N PHE A 34 -7.16 -1.02 -3.40
CA PHE A 34 -5.92 -0.97 -2.64
C PHE A 34 -4.81 -0.33 -3.48
N PRO A 35 -3.89 0.45 -2.87
CA PRO A 35 -2.81 1.10 -3.59
C PRO A 35 -1.92 0.10 -4.35
N ALA A 36 -1.66 0.39 -5.62
CA ALA A 36 -0.75 -0.40 -6.43
C ALA A 36 0.71 -0.27 -5.93
N PRO A 37 1.52 -1.34 -6.05
CA PRO A 37 2.94 -1.27 -5.77
C PRO A 37 3.68 -0.46 -6.84
N GLU A 38 4.61 0.37 -6.38
CA GLU A 38 5.54 1.13 -7.21
C GLU A 38 6.84 0.35 -7.45
N LYS A 39 7.36 0.40 -8.68
CA LYS A 39 8.63 -0.22 -9.03
C LYS A 39 9.77 0.67 -8.54
N ILE A 40 10.52 0.18 -7.55
CA ILE A 40 11.71 0.86 -6.99
C ILE A 40 13.03 0.26 -7.51
N GLY A 41 12.97 -0.70 -8.43
CA GLY A 41 14.13 -1.30 -9.08
C GLY A 41 13.75 -2.44 -10.02
N ALA A 42 14.75 -3.03 -10.68
CA ALA A 42 14.56 -4.01 -11.77
C ALA A 42 13.70 -5.24 -11.38
N ARG A 43 13.80 -5.71 -10.13
CA ARG A 43 12.99 -6.81 -9.59
C ARG A 43 12.34 -6.46 -8.25
N ALA A 44 12.27 -5.16 -7.94
CA ALA A 44 11.92 -4.67 -6.62
C ALA A 44 10.70 -3.76 -6.71
N VAL A 45 9.67 -4.11 -5.93
CA VAL A 45 8.48 -3.27 -5.75
C VAL A 45 8.29 -2.90 -4.28
N ALA A 46 7.64 -1.76 -4.06
CA ALA A 46 7.27 -1.26 -2.74
C ALA A 46 6.04 -0.36 -2.80
N TRP A 47 5.42 -0.09 -1.66
CA TRP A 47 4.28 0.81 -1.52
C TRP A 47 4.71 2.06 -0.77
N ARG A 48 4.30 3.24 -1.23
CA ARG A 48 4.51 4.47 -0.45
C ARG A 48 3.69 4.40 0.84
N LEU A 49 4.34 4.67 1.96
CA LEU A 49 3.70 4.74 3.27
C LEU A 49 2.52 5.71 3.26
N SER A 50 2.66 6.85 2.58
CA SER A 50 1.61 7.86 2.41
C SER A 50 0.35 7.30 1.72
N ARG A 51 0.51 6.48 0.66
CA ARG A 51 -0.61 5.78 -0.02
C ARG A 51 -1.28 4.76 0.91
N ILE A 52 -0.49 3.98 1.64
CA ILE A 52 -1.01 2.99 2.60
C ILE A 52 -1.76 3.67 3.75
N MET A 53 -1.21 4.74 4.33
CA MET A 53 -1.88 5.53 5.37
C MET A 53 -3.17 6.18 4.85
N ARG A 54 -3.18 6.66 3.60
CA ARG A 54 -4.40 7.19 2.97
C ARG A 54 -5.46 6.09 2.86
N TRP A 55 -5.09 4.90 2.38
CA TRP A 55 -5.97 3.74 2.37
C TRP A 55 -6.46 3.37 3.77
N MET A 56 -5.59 3.35 4.79
CA MET A 56 -5.98 3.04 6.16
C MET A 56 -6.98 4.02 6.75
N ARG A 57 -6.91 5.30 6.38
CA ARG A 57 -7.90 6.30 6.81
C ARG A 57 -9.28 6.06 6.20
N SER A 58 -9.36 5.48 5.01
CA SER A 58 -10.64 5.24 4.32
C SER A 58 -10.54 4.08 3.34
N PRO A 59 -10.57 2.83 3.83
CA PRO A 59 -10.39 1.65 2.97
C PRO A 59 -11.60 1.39 2.06
N ALA A 60 -12.80 1.85 2.43
CA ALA A 60 -14.02 1.69 1.63
C ALA A 60 -14.14 2.71 0.48
N ASN A 61 -13.47 3.87 0.59
CA ASN A 61 -13.51 4.97 -0.37
C ASN A 61 -12.14 5.25 -1.00
N TYR A 62 -11.23 4.27 -0.97
CA TYR A 62 -9.94 4.43 -1.62
C TYR A 62 -10.12 4.52 -3.14
N GLN A 63 -9.77 5.66 -3.72
CA GLN A 63 -9.68 5.89 -5.16
C GLN A 63 -8.21 6.16 -5.50
N ASP A 64 -7.66 5.37 -6.41
CA ASP A 64 -6.37 5.63 -7.03
C ASP A 64 -6.61 6.62 -8.18
N ASP A 65 -6.61 7.91 -7.85
CA ASP A 65 -6.58 9.00 -8.86
C ASP A 65 -5.22 9.01 -9.59
#